data_AF-A0A9P7FPC2-F1
#
_entry.id   AF-A0A9P7FPC2-F1
#
_cell.length_a   1.000
_cell.length_b   1.000
_cell.length_c   1.000
_cell.angle_alpha   90.00
_cell.angle_beta   90.00
_cell.angle_gamma   90.00
#
_symmetry.space_group_name_H-M   'P 1'
#
loop_
_entity.id
_entity.type
_entity.pdbx_description
1 polymer ?
#
loop_
_entity_poly.entity_id
_entity_poly.type
_entity_poly.pdbx_seq_one_letter_code
_entity_poly.pdbx_strand_id
1 'polypeptide(L)'
;MPRTAHTNVGDSEHPGGMMTYCTAAARYSTLQGELSADFWRNFEFKAGAGVNGGRYAQLTGCIRPETVDRLNVQDFGGQYDSSGGVGGQGNPQGSKCMGYNHYVELVEPAGPRGCIKCCDDPADCPVDRDTLGCPRVIPGNYFNCG
;
A
#
# COMPACT_ATOMS: atom_id res chain seq x y z
N MET A 1 2.21 -1.10 6.26
CA MET A 1 2.42 -2.54 6.57
C MET A 1 2.56 -2.77 8.07
N PRO A 2 2.37 -4.00 8.57
CA PRO A 2 2.47 -4.31 10.00
C PRO A 2 3.86 -4.02 10.59
N ARG A 3 3.89 -3.60 11.86
CA ARG A 3 5.12 -3.39 12.62
C ARG A 3 5.64 -4.68 13.25
N THR A 4 4.74 -5.59 13.63
CA THR A 4 5.04 -6.87 14.27
C THR A 4 5.16 -7.98 13.25
N ALA A 5 5.89 -9.05 13.59
CA ALA A 5 6.06 -10.22 12.74
C ALA A 5 4.72 -10.95 12.51
N HIS A 6 4.57 -11.60 11.35
CA HIS A 6 3.46 -12.49 10.98
C HIS A 6 2.07 -11.94 11.33
N THR A 7 1.85 -10.66 11.11
CA THR A 7 0.61 -9.97 11.48
C THR A 7 -0.25 -9.81 10.23
N ASN A 8 -1.57 -10.01 10.36
CA ASN A 8 -2.49 -9.68 9.27
C ASN A 8 -2.49 -8.16 9.07
N VAL A 9 -2.62 -7.71 7.82
CA VAL A 9 -2.63 -6.31 7.42
C VAL A 9 -3.74 -5.57 8.16
N GLY A 10 -4.96 -6.10 8.18
CA GLY A 10 -6.10 -5.50 8.92
C GLY A 10 -5.88 -5.46 10.44
N ASP A 11 -5.30 -6.51 11.04
CA ASP A 11 -5.03 -6.56 12.48
C ASP A 11 -4.02 -5.49 12.92
N SER A 12 -3.20 -5.00 12.00
CA SER A 12 -2.22 -3.95 12.29
C SER A 12 -2.83 -2.54 12.38
N GLU A 13 -4.09 -2.34 11.94
CA GLU A 13 -4.75 -1.03 11.79
C GLU A 13 -5.18 -0.35 13.10
N HIS A 14 -4.29 -0.35 14.09
CA HIS A 14 -4.43 0.38 15.34
C HIS A 14 -3.23 1.33 15.54
N PRO A 15 -3.36 2.35 16.41
CA PRO A 15 -2.25 3.23 16.73
C PRO A 15 -0.99 2.45 17.12
N GLY A 16 0.11 2.71 16.41
CA GLY A 16 1.41 2.04 16.60
C GLY A 16 1.57 0.67 15.92
N GLY A 17 0.50 0.05 15.42
CA GLY A 17 0.52 -1.29 14.81
C GLY A 17 1.15 -1.34 13.41
N MET A 18 1.24 -0.18 12.73
CA MET A 18 1.79 -0.10 11.37
C MET A 18 3.05 0.75 11.27
N MET A 19 3.74 0.57 10.15
CA MET A 19 4.96 1.27 9.78
C MET A 19 5.04 1.37 8.25
N THR A 20 5.69 2.44 7.77
CA THR A 20 6.07 2.57 6.36
C THR A 20 7.33 1.74 6.11
N TYR A 21 7.36 1.01 5.00
CA TYR A 21 8.53 0.29 4.56
C TYR A 21 9.00 0.85 3.23
N CYS A 22 10.31 0.93 3.05
CA CYS A 22 10.91 1.45 1.83
C CYS A 22 12.06 0.55 1.41
N THR A 23 12.34 0.49 0.11
CA THR A 23 13.60 -0.09 -0.36
C THR A 23 14.78 0.72 0.19
N ALA A 24 15.96 0.12 0.25
CA ALA A 24 17.16 0.80 0.76
C ALA A 24 17.42 2.16 0.10
N ALA A 25 17.14 2.30 -1.20
CA ALA A 25 17.31 3.54 -1.95
C ALA A 25 16.28 4.64 -1.61
N ALA A 26 15.13 4.27 -1.05
CA ALA A 26 14.02 5.19 -0.73
C ALA A 26 13.78 5.35 0.77
N ARG A 27 14.68 4.83 1.61
CA ARG A 27 14.62 4.90 3.07
C ARG A 27 15.33 6.18 3.54
N TYR A 28 14.56 7.14 4.04
CA TYR A 28 15.04 8.45 4.49
C TYR A 28 15.02 8.62 6.01
N SER A 29 14.42 7.69 6.75
CA SER A 29 14.31 7.75 8.20
C SER A 29 14.46 6.37 8.85
N THR A 30 15.00 6.34 10.07
CA THR A 30 15.04 5.13 10.91
C THR A 30 13.65 4.70 11.38
N LEU A 31 12.65 5.58 11.28
CA LEU A 31 11.23 5.26 11.50
C LEU A 31 10.61 4.47 10.36
N GLN A 32 11.33 4.28 9.25
CA GLN A 32 10.92 3.43 8.13
C GLN A 32 11.60 2.06 8.23
N GLY A 33 10.79 1.03 8.01
CA GLY A 33 11.27 -0.34 7.84
C GLY A 33 11.93 -0.49 6.48
N GLU A 34 12.67 -1.58 6.32
CA GLU A 34 13.32 -1.90 5.04
C GLU A 34 12.53 -3.01 4.33
N LEU A 35 12.22 -2.76 3.07
CA LEU A 35 11.62 -3.71 2.16
C LEU A 35 12.73 -4.43 1.39
N SER A 36 12.62 -5.76 1.26
CA SER A 36 13.53 -6.53 0.42
C SER A 36 13.53 -5.99 -1.01
N ALA A 37 14.70 -5.98 -1.66
CA ALA A 37 14.84 -5.48 -3.03
C ALA A 37 14.01 -6.28 -4.04
N ASP A 38 13.73 -7.55 -3.74
CA ASP A 38 12.91 -8.46 -4.55
C ASP A 38 11.46 -8.57 -4.07
N PHE A 39 11.03 -7.74 -3.10
CA PHE A 39 9.67 -7.79 -2.58
C PHE A 39 8.63 -7.63 -3.69
N TRP A 40 8.84 -6.72 -4.64
CA TRP A 40 8.03 -6.69 -5.85
C TRP A 40 8.59 -7.69 -6.85
N ARG A 41 7.88 -8.81 -7.06
CA ARG A 41 8.23 -9.80 -8.08
C ARG A 41 8.08 -9.22 -9.49
N ASN A 42 6.96 -8.54 -9.71
CA ASN A 42 6.63 -7.81 -10.93
C ASN A 42 5.80 -6.59 -10.55
N PHE A 43 5.98 -5.48 -11.25
CA PHE A 43 5.13 -4.32 -11.07
C PHE A 43 5.01 -3.52 -12.36
N GLU A 44 3.89 -2.81 -12.48
CA GLU A 44 3.67 -1.77 -13.47
C GLU A 44 3.55 -0.44 -12.73
N PHE A 45 4.36 0.54 -13.14
CA PHE A 45 4.20 1.92 -12.73
C PHE A 45 3.44 2.69 -13.80
N LYS A 46 2.43 3.46 -13.39
CA LYS A 46 1.67 4.35 -14.27
C LYS A 46 1.45 5.68 -13.59
N ALA A 47 1.57 6.76 -14.34
CA ALA A 47 1.25 8.11 -13.88
C ALA A 47 0.46 8.85 -14.96
N GLY A 48 -0.32 9.84 -14.55
CA GLY A 48 -1.14 10.63 -15.47
C GLY A 48 -2.05 11.62 -14.76
N ALA A 49 -3.08 12.07 -15.48
CA ALA A 49 -4.16 12.88 -14.95
C ALA A 49 -5.37 12.00 -14.63
N GLY A 50 -5.96 12.22 -13.48
CA GLY A 50 -7.13 11.52 -12.97
C GLY A 50 -8.45 12.17 -13.39
N VAL A 51 -9.53 11.81 -12.70
CA VAL A 51 -10.91 12.10 -13.12
C VAL A 51 -11.21 13.59 -13.26
N ASN A 52 -10.63 14.43 -12.40
CA ASN A 52 -10.77 15.89 -12.45
C ASN A 52 -9.48 16.61 -12.88
N GLY A 53 -8.57 15.90 -13.56
CA GLY A 53 -7.30 16.47 -14.04
C GLY A 53 -6.18 16.56 -13.00
N GLY A 54 -6.42 16.19 -11.74
CA GLY A 54 -5.39 16.04 -10.72
C GLY A 54 -4.37 14.95 -11.09
N ARG A 55 -3.11 15.08 -10.66
CA ARG A 55 -2.11 14.07 -11.01
C ARG A 55 -2.34 12.81 -10.18
N TYR A 56 -2.00 11.66 -10.77
CA TYR A 56 -1.83 10.41 -10.03
C TYR A 56 -0.53 9.72 -10.42
N ALA A 57 -0.05 8.89 -9.51
CA ALA A 57 0.93 7.84 -9.77
C ALA A 57 0.44 6.57 -9.08
N GLN A 58 0.57 5.44 -9.74
CA GLN A 58 0.21 4.15 -9.17
C GLN A 58 1.28 3.11 -9.48
N LEU A 59 1.37 2.12 -8.60
CA LEU A 59 2.16 0.92 -8.78
C LEU A 59 1.25 -0.27 -8.46
N THR A 60 1.13 -1.21 -9.39
CA THR A 60 0.33 -2.44 -9.24
C THR A 60 1.17 -3.63 -9.61
N GLY A 61 1.00 -4.76 -8.92
CA GLY A 61 1.75 -5.95 -9.29
C GLY A 61 1.76 -7.07 -8.27
N CYS A 62 2.73 -7.95 -8.42
CA CYS A 62 2.92 -9.13 -7.59
C CYS A 62 4.01 -8.89 -6.56
N ILE A 63 3.71 -9.29 -5.33
CA ILE A 63 4.63 -9.20 -4.20
C ILE A 63 5.16 -10.58 -3.81
N ARG A 64 6.27 -10.59 -3.08
CA ARG A 64 6.87 -11.74 -2.40
C ARG A 64 6.70 -11.56 -0.90
N PRO A 65 5.52 -11.84 -0.33
CA PRO A 65 5.25 -11.57 1.08
C PRO A 65 6.20 -12.33 2.01
N GLU A 66 6.74 -13.47 1.57
CA GLU A 66 7.72 -14.29 2.29
C GLU A 66 9.08 -13.60 2.51
N THR A 67 9.39 -12.55 1.74
CA THR A 67 10.64 -11.79 1.87
C THR A 67 10.59 -10.75 3.01
N VAL A 68 9.42 -10.58 3.63
CA VAL A 68 9.22 -9.63 4.74
C VAL A 68 8.48 -10.35 5.87
N ASP A 69 9.20 -10.64 6.95
CA ASP A 69 8.72 -11.37 8.14
C ASP A 69 7.47 -10.76 8.83
N ARG A 70 7.15 -9.51 8.51
CA ARG A 70 6.03 -8.76 9.07
C ARG A 70 4.67 -9.21 8.56
N LEU A 71 4.62 -9.74 7.35
CA LEU A 71 3.39 -10.20 6.74
C LEU A 71 3.08 -11.63 7.17
N ASN A 72 1.80 -11.90 7.46
CA ASN A 72 1.29 -13.25 7.40
C ASN A 72 1.00 -13.61 5.93
N VAL A 73 1.69 -14.60 5.37
CA VAL A 73 1.51 -15.03 3.96
C VAL A 73 0.14 -15.62 3.67
N GLN A 74 -0.62 -15.99 4.70
CA GLN A 74 -1.99 -16.52 4.58
C GLN A 74 -3.07 -15.44 4.71
N ASP A 75 -2.68 -14.18 4.93
CA ASP A 75 -3.60 -13.07 5.06
C ASP A 75 -4.17 -12.65 3.70
N PHE A 76 -5.49 -12.50 3.61
CA PHE A 76 -6.16 -12.01 2.39
C PHE A 76 -5.92 -10.53 2.15
N GLY A 77 -5.46 -9.79 3.17
CA GLY A 77 -4.96 -8.45 3.04
C GLY A 77 -5.76 -7.41 3.80
N GLY A 78 -5.47 -6.15 3.49
CA GLY A 78 -6.11 -4.98 4.07
C GLY A 78 -5.67 -3.70 3.36
N GLN A 79 -6.24 -2.58 3.80
CA GLN A 79 -5.99 -1.27 3.22
C GLN A 79 -5.14 -0.40 4.15
N TYR A 80 -4.35 0.47 3.55
CA TYR A 80 -3.67 1.59 4.18
C TYR A 80 -3.95 2.84 3.35
N ASP A 81 -4.19 3.98 3.98
CA ASP A 81 -4.53 5.19 3.25
C ASP A 81 -4.23 6.47 4.06
N SER A 82 -4.22 7.61 3.37
CA SER A 82 -3.87 8.92 3.95
C SER A 82 -4.94 9.54 4.85
N SER A 83 -6.16 9.00 4.87
CA SER A 83 -7.37 9.65 5.38
C SER A 83 -8.16 8.79 6.38
N GLY A 84 -7.78 7.52 6.53
CA GLY A 84 -8.30 6.58 7.52
C GLY A 84 -7.68 6.78 8.90
N GLY A 85 -7.91 5.81 9.78
CA GLY A 85 -7.35 5.82 11.13
C GLY A 85 -8.00 6.81 12.10
N VAL A 86 -7.51 6.78 13.35
CA VAL A 86 -8.03 7.62 14.43
C VAL A 86 -7.84 9.10 14.09
N GLY A 87 -8.95 9.82 13.96
CA GLY A 87 -8.95 11.26 13.64
C GLY A 87 -8.63 11.59 12.18
N GLY A 88 -8.69 10.62 11.27
CA GLY A 88 -8.46 10.84 9.84
C GLY A 88 -7.01 11.20 9.48
N GLN A 89 -6.06 10.74 10.29
CA GLN A 89 -4.63 11.08 10.17
C GLN A 89 -3.85 10.06 9.32
N GLY A 90 -4.57 9.20 8.62
CA GLY A 90 -4.03 8.10 7.86
C GLY A 90 -3.62 6.92 8.71
N ASN A 91 -3.39 5.83 8.01
CA ASN A 91 -3.12 4.52 8.55
C ASN A 91 -2.01 3.90 7.68
N PRO A 92 -0.71 4.00 8.05
CA PRO A 92 -0.13 4.53 9.31
C PRO A 92 -0.28 6.04 9.51
N GLN A 93 -0.39 6.49 10.77
CA GLN A 93 -0.52 7.91 11.09
C GLN A 93 0.62 8.77 10.53
N GLY A 94 0.27 9.86 9.85
CA GLY A 94 1.21 10.82 9.28
C GLY A 94 1.99 10.32 8.06
N SER A 95 1.68 9.12 7.55
CA SER A 95 2.26 8.63 6.31
C SER A 95 1.66 9.36 5.11
N LYS A 96 2.44 9.45 4.02
CA LYS A 96 2.07 10.17 2.81
C LYS A 96 2.82 9.66 1.59
N CYS A 97 2.20 9.80 0.43
CA CYS A 97 2.93 9.81 -0.83
C CYS A 97 3.60 11.17 -1.02
N MET A 98 4.93 11.18 -1.23
CA MET A 98 5.64 12.43 -1.44
C MET A 98 5.19 13.12 -2.72
N GLY A 99 4.77 14.39 -2.60
CA GLY A 99 4.33 15.20 -3.73
C GLY A 99 2.87 15.03 -4.15
N TYR A 100 2.09 14.26 -3.40
CA TYR A 100 0.66 14.04 -3.59
C TYR A 100 -0.11 14.31 -2.28
N ASN A 101 -1.41 14.58 -2.39
CA ASN A 101 -2.27 14.91 -1.24
C ASN A 101 -2.85 13.67 -0.56
N HIS A 102 -3.09 12.62 -1.34
CA HIS A 102 -3.78 11.42 -0.89
C HIS A 102 -3.05 10.16 -1.37
N TYR A 103 -3.26 9.07 -0.66
CA TYR A 103 -2.90 7.75 -1.15
C TYR A 103 -3.88 6.67 -0.66
N VAL A 104 -3.99 5.61 -1.45
CA VAL A 104 -4.58 4.33 -1.04
C VAL A 104 -3.64 3.20 -1.43
N GLU A 105 -3.42 2.27 -0.53
CA GLU A 105 -2.55 1.11 -0.67
C GLU A 105 -3.32 -0.13 -0.19
N LEU A 106 -3.27 -1.22 -0.96
CA LEU A 106 -3.73 -2.52 -0.50
C LEU A 106 -2.57 -3.51 -0.60
N VAL A 107 -2.44 -4.33 0.43
CA VAL A 107 -1.46 -5.41 0.52
C VAL A 107 -2.22 -6.70 0.74
N GLU A 108 -2.06 -7.67 -0.16
CA GLU A 108 -2.80 -8.93 -0.18
C GLU A 108 -1.85 -10.13 -0.24
N PRO A 109 -1.27 -10.54 0.91
CA PRO A 109 -0.23 -11.57 0.95
C PRO A 109 -0.65 -12.93 0.36
N ALA A 110 -1.86 -13.42 0.66
CA ALA A 110 -2.36 -14.70 0.17
C ALA A 110 -2.65 -14.69 -1.34
N GLY A 111 -2.95 -13.51 -1.90
CA GLY A 111 -3.13 -13.28 -3.34
C GLY A 111 -1.84 -12.97 -4.10
N PRO A 112 -0.67 -13.16 -3.48
CA PRO A 112 0.54 -12.33 -3.57
C PRO A 112 0.43 -11.04 -4.41
N ARG A 113 -0.47 -10.12 -4.04
CA ARG A 113 -0.72 -8.86 -4.75
C ARG A 113 -0.44 -7.65 -3.87
N GLY A 114 0.00 -6.58 -4.52
CA GLY A 114 0.09 -5.26 -3.91
C GLY A 114 -0.31 -4.19 -4.90
N CYS A 115 -0.85 -3.10 -4.38
CA CYS A 115 -1.15 -1.92 -5.17
C CYS A 115 -1.10 -0.67 -4.30
N ILE A 116 -0.59 0.41 -4.86
CA ILE A 116 -0.60 1.74 -4.25
C ILE A 116 -0.91 2.77 -5.32
N LYS A 117 -1.76 3.75 -4.99
CA LYS A 117 -2.05 4.91 -5.82
C LYS A 117 -1.92 6.16 -4.98
N CYS A 118 -1.08 7.07 -5.43
CA CYS A 118 -0.92 8.42 -4.92
C CYS A 118 -1.70 9.37 -5.84
N CYS A 119 -2.45 10.32 -5.28
CA CYS A 119 -3.26 11.23 -6.08
C CYS A 119 -3.36 12.64 -5.47
N ASP A 120 -3.51 13.64 -6.33
CA ASP A 120 -3.81 15.01 -5.91
C ASP A 120 -5.29 15.19 -5.55
N ASP A 121 -6.18 14.44 -6.23
CA ASP A 121 -7.63 14.47 -6.04
C ASP A 121 -8.11 13.22 -5.27
N PRO A 122 -8.84 13.36 -4.16
CA PRO A 122 -9.33 12.21 -3.38
C PRO A 122 -10.25 11.28 -4.18
N ALA A 123 -10.94 11.75 -5.23
CA ALA A 123 -11.77 10.91 -6.10
C ALA A 123 -10.94 9.86 -6.86
N ASP A 124 -9.62 10.07 -6.99
CA ASP A 124 -8.69 9.13 -7.60
C ASP A 124 -8.12 8.11 -6.61
N CYS A 125 -8.27 8.30 -5.29
CA CYS A 125 -7.85 7.36 -4.25
C CYS A 125 -9.04 6.96 -3.36
N PRO A 126 -9.94 6.11 -3.85
CA PRO A 126 -11.10 5.67 -3.06
C PRO A 126 -10.68 4.82 -1.86
N VAL A 127 -11.13 5.21 -0.67
CA VAL A 127 -10.82 4.55 0.62
C VAL A 127 -12.00 3.71 1.16
N ASP A 128 -13.09 3.60 0.40
CA ASP A 128 -14.35 2.95 0.81
C ASP A 128 -14.52 1.51 0.26
N ARG A 129 -13.44 0.92 -0.28
CA ARG A 129 -13.48 -0.34 -1.06
C ARG A 129 -12.41 -1.36 -0.64
N ASP A 130 -11.99 -1.29 0.61
CA ASP A 130 -10.97 -2.15 1.24
C ASP A 130 -11.14 -3.66 1.02
N THR A 131 -12.37 -4.18 1.00
CA THR A 131 -12.65 -5.63 0.84
C THR A 131 -12.71 -6.12 -0.62
N LEU A 132 -12.73 -5.21 -1.61
CA LEU A 132 -12.86 -5.59 -3.03
C LEU A 132 -11.53 -6.03 -3.66
N GLY A 133 -10.44 -5.70 -2.98
CA GLY A 133 -9.09 -6.05 -3.35
C GLY A 133 -8.48 -5.20 -4.46
N CYS A 134 -7.17 -5.39 -4.64
CA CYS A 134 -6.31 -4.55 -5.47
C CYS A 134 -6.85 -4.31 -6.89
N PRO A 135 -7.23 -5.34 -7.68
CA PRO A 135 -7.72 -5.13 -9.05
C PRO A 135 -9.00 -4.30 -9.16
N ARG A 136 -9.80 -4.23 -8.08
CA ARG A 136 -11.04 -3.46 -8.04
C ARG A 136 -10.82 -2.04 -7.53
N VAL A 137 -9.93 -1.85 -6.55
CA VAL A 137 -9.65 -0.52 -5.98
C VAL A 137 -8.71 0.28 -6.88
N ILE A 138 -7.63 -0.34 -7.35
CA ILE A 138 -6.65 0.27 -8.25
C ILE A 138 -6.55 -0.60 -9.51
N PRO A 139 -7.33 -0.32 -10.55
CA PRO A 139 -7.19 -1.01 -11.83
C PRO A 139 -5.78 -0.82 -12.39
N GLY A 140 -5.18 -1.90 -12.88
CA GLY A 140 -3.81 -1.92 -13.40
C GLY A 140 -3.38 -3.33 -13.77
N ASN A 141 -2.11 -3.50 -14.11
CA ASN A 141 -1.56 -4.81 -14.41
C ASN A 141 -1.15 -5.57 -13.14
N TYR A 142 -1.68 -6.79 -13.00
CA TYR A 142 -1.39 -7.72 -11.90
C TYR A 142 -0.77 -9.03 -12.38
N PHE A 143 -0.28 -9.12 -13.62
CA PHE A 143 0.58 -10.20 -14.12
C PHE A 143 0.15 -11.64 -13.77
N ASN A 144 -1.14 -11.90 -13.53
CA ASN A 144 -1.66 -13.14 -12.95
C ASN A 144 -0.92 -13.58 -11.68
N CYS A 145 -0.80 -12.68 -10.69
CA CYS A 145 -0.18 -13.00 -9.39
C CYS A 145 -0.78 -14.27 -8.78
N GLY A 146 0.12 -15.17 -8.39
CA GLY A 146 -0.09 -16.51 -7.89
C GLY A 146 1.25 -17.08 -7.47
#